data_AF-A0A931M6H3-F1
#
_entry.id   AF-A0A931M6H3-F1
#
_cell.length_a   1.000
_cell.length_b   1.000
_cell.length_c   1.000
_cell.angle_alpha   90.00
_cell.angle_beta   90.00
_cell.angle_gamma   90.00
#
_symmetry.space_group_name_H-M   'P 1'
#
loop_
_entity.id
_entity.type
_entity.pdbx_description
1 polymer ?
#
loop_
_entity_poly.entity_id
_entity_poly.type
_entity_poly.pdbx_seq_one_letter_code
_entity_poly.pdbx_strand_id
1 'polypeptide(L)'
;MTIKDFLKSLIQIAKSDLAASNLLFSNGFYLQSTFYLQQGVEKGNKAFAIFNEFIKVDEIKHLGHDHIELHKKGINLQLGKLKILNDDRTEVREFIDTIASHTNIDYKGYIKSLEKSRDIKNDWQKFNIVEITGEELAGLLEEIDFEIDEPADTSKETRDKLVKQLKDKLQGFILPLVHKLKNKYPAIEIDEIDTFFLDDNNLDELAHTMLDFGEYLRKFIPAFYKIYILGFILYPLVSKVRYPDFEEKFDPMNIFTINHPLVNQQPRLHKLASTALGILESIMNVPISI
;
A
#
# COMPACT_ATOMS: atom_id res chain seq x y z
N MET A 1 12.28 19.58 11.78
CA MET A 1 12.19 18.34 10.98
C MET A 1 10.81 18.32 10.34
N THR A 2 10.73 18.26 9.01
CA THR A 2 9.44 18.16 8.29
C THR A 2 8.88 16.74 8.35
N ILE A 3 7.59 16.54 8.05
CA ILE A 3 6.99 15.19 7.90
C ILE A 3 7.75 14.40 6.83
N LYS A 4 8.16 15.06 5.73
CA LYS A 4 8.95 14.44 4.66
C LYS A 4 10.31 13.93 5.17
N ASP A 5 11.01 14.72 5.98
CA ASP A 5 12.30 14.30 6.57
C ASP A 5 12.12 13.12 7.53
N PHE A 6 11.03 13.15 8.30
CA PHE A 6 10.70 12.07 9.22
C PHE A 6 10.38 10.75 8.49
N LEU A 7 9.55 10.81 7.45
CA LEU A 7 9.24 9.65 6.60
C LEU A 7 10.50 9.06 5.95
N LYS A 8 11.36 9.92 5.39
CA LYS A 8 12.66 9.50 4.84
C LYS A 8 13.51 8.79 5.88
N SER A 9 13.60 9.35 7.08
CA SER A 9 14.36 8.75 8.18
C SER A 9 13.81 7.38 8.55
N LEU A 10 12.47 7.22 8.65
CA LEU A 10 11.85 5.92 8.93
C LEU A 10 12.17 4.87 7.87
N ILE A 11 12.08 5.23 6.58
CA ILE A 11 12.40 4.31 5.48
C ILE A 11 13.88 3.92 5.47
N GLN A 12 14.78 4.87 5.74
CA GLN A 12 16.21 4.58 5.86
C GLN A 12 16.53 3.63 7.02
N ILE A 13 15.88 3.81 8.17
CA ILE A 13 16.02 2.87 9.30
C ILE A 13 15.45 1.50 8.91
N ALA A 14 14.28 1.45 8.28
CA ALA A 14 13.67 0.20 7.83
C ALA A 14 14.61 -0.58 6.88
N LYS A 15 15.23 0.09 5.91
CA LYS A 15 16.23 -0.50 5.02
C LYS A 15 17.48 -0.98 5.75
N SER A 16 17.95 -0.21 6.73
CA SER A 16 19.12 -0.58 7.56
C SER A 16 18.83 -1.83 8.39
N ASP A 17 17.63 -1.95 8.95
CA ASP A 17 17.19 -3.16 9.66
C ASP A 17 17.12 -4.37 8.73
N LEU A 18 16.60 -4.22 7.50
CA LEU A 18 16.60 -5.31 6.52
C LEU A 18 18.03 -5.72 6.10
N ALA A 19 18.95 -4.77 5.96
CA ALA A 19 20.34 -5.07 5.66
C ALA A 19 21.02 -5.83 6.82
N ALA A 20 20.80 -5.40 8.06
CA ALA A 20 21.29 -6.09 9.25
C ALA A 20 20.70 -7.50 9.35
N SER A 21 19.40 -7.65 9.08
CA SER A 21 18.70 -8.94 9.04
C SER A 21 19.35 -9.89 8.03
N ASN A 22 19.55 -9.46 6.78
CA ASN A 22 20.24 -10.26 5.75
C ASN A 22 21.65 -10.69 6.19
N LEU A 23 22.43 -9.78 6.76
CA LEU A 23 23.77 -10.08 7.26
C LEU A 23 23.72 -11.15 8.35
N LEU A 24 22.82 -11.01 9.32
CA LEU A 24 22.66 -11.98 10.41
C LEU A 24 22.22 -13.35 9.89
N PHE A 25 21.28 -13.40 8.94
CA PHE A 25 20.85 -14.64 8.31
C PHE A 25 22.02 -15.38 7.65
N SER A 26 22.82 -14.68 6.85
CA SER A 26 23.97 -15.28 6.15
C SER A 26 25.05 -15.82 7.10
N ASN A 27 25.08 -15.35 8.35
CA ASN A 27 26.01 -15.80 9.39
C ASN A 27 25.37 -16.82 10.36
N GLY A 28 24.15 -17.30 10.10
CA GLY A 28 23.47 -18.30 10.93
C GLY A 28 22.78 -17.76 12.19
N PHE A 29 22.72 -16.44 12.37
CA PHE A 29 22.03 -15.79 13.49
C PHE A 29 20.54 -15.60 13.18
N TYR A 30 19.82 -16.72 13.01
CA TYR A 30 18.46 -16.75 12.47
C TYR A 30 17.42 -16.03 13.35
N LEU A 31 17.50 -16.16 14.68
CA LEU A 31 16.60 -15.46 15.60
C LEU A 31 16.76 -13.95 15.47
N GLN A 32 18.00 -13.46 15.54
CA GLN A 32 18.31 -12.04 15.43
C GLN A 32 17.95 -11.52 14.04
N SER A 33 18.22 -12.30 12.99
CA SER A 33 17.77 -11.98 11.64
C SER A 33 16.25 -11.80 11.58
N THR A 34 15.49 -12.74 12.15
CA THR A 34 14.02 -12.70 12.20
C THR A 34 13.52 -11.44 12.90
N PHE A 35 14.15 -11.08 14.02
CA PHE A 35 13.85 -9.87 14.76
C PHE A 35 14.08 -8.60 13.92
N TYR A 36 15.24 -8.48 13.25
CA TYR A 36 15.53 -7.30 12.42
C TYR A 36 14.64 -7.23 11.16
N LEU A 37 14.24 -8.37 10.59
CA LEU A 37 13.24 -8.41 9.51
C LEU A 37 11.90 -7.84 10.00
N GLN A 38 11.41 -8.29 11.16
CA GLN A 38 10.21 -7.76 11.81
C GLN A 38 10.31 -6.25 12.02
N GLN A 39 11.44 -5.76 12.54
CA GLN A 39 11.70 -4.34 12.78
C GLN A 39 11.68 -3.50 11.51
N GLY A 40 12.30 -3.98 10.43
CA GLY A 40 12.31 -3.29 9.14
C GLY A 40 10.91 -3.15 8.57
N VAL A 41 10.14 -4.24 8.56
CA VAL A 41 8.75 -4.24 8.08
C VAL A 41 7.85 -3.36 8.94
N GLU A 42 7.99 -3.39 10.27
CA GLU A 42 7.26 -2.52 11.20
C GLU A 42 7.47 -1.03 10.88
N LYS A 43 8.72 -0.61 10.65
CA LYS A 43 9.04 0.78 10.33
C LYS A 43 8.53 1.18 8.95
N GLY A 44 8.60 0.27 7.97
CA GLY A 44 7.97 0.44 6.67
C GLY A 44 6.46 0.69 6.75
N ASN A 45 5.74 -0.14 7.52
CA ASN A 45 4.31 0.03 7.76
C ASN A 45 3.97 1.36 8.45
N LYS A 46 4.78 1.78 9.44
CA LYS A 46 4.61 3.08 10.11
C LYS A 46 4.80 4.24 9.14
N ALA A 47 5.87 4.24 8.35
CA ALA A 47 6.11 5.28 7.34
C ALA A 47 4.95 5.35 6.35
N PHE A 48 4.48 4.20 5.88
CA PHE A 48 3.34 4.10 4.99
C PHE A 48 2.06 4.67 5.60
N ALA A 49 1.74 4.30 6.85
CA ALA A 49 0.51 4.74 7.49
C ALA A 49 0.48 6.25 7.74
N ILE A 50 1.63 6.86 8.05
CA ILE A 50 1.76 8.31 8.20
C ILE A 50 1.61 9.00 6.85
N PHE A 51 2.28 8.49 5.81
CA PHE A 51 2.20 9.04 4.46
C PHE A 51 0.76 9.08 3.91
N ASN A 52 -0.07 8.09 4.28
CA ASN A 52 -1.48 8.05 3.90
C ASN A 52 -2.43 8.69 4.91
N GLU A 53 -1.90 9.35 5.94
CA GLU A 53 -2.66 10.00 7.00
C GLU A 53 -3.59 9.04 7.76
N PHE A 54 -3.24 7.76 7.85
CA PHE A 54 -3.97 6.81 8.69
C PHE A 54 -3.70 7.05 10.18
N ILE A 55 -2.52 7.59 10.46
CA ILE A 55 -2.08 8.03 11.78
C ILE A 55 -1.27 9.31 11.63
N LYS A 56 -1.25 10.12 12.69
CA LYS A 56 -0.36 11.26 12.82
C LYS A 56 0.98 10.84 13.44
N VAL A 57 1.99 11.71 13.31
CA VAL A 57 3.35 11.45 13.82
C VAL A 57 3.38 11.30 15.34
N ASP A 58 2.55 12.06 16.06
CA ASP A 58 2.42 12.00 17.52
C ASP A 58 1.72 10.71 18.00
N GLU A 59 0.83 10.13 17.20
CA GLU A 59 0.17 8.85 17.50
C GLU A 59 1.12 7.64 17.48
N ILE A 60 2.29 7.73 16.82
CA ILE A 60 3.24 6.62 16.70
C ILE A 60 3.68 6.09 18.07
N LYS A 61 3.91 6.99 19.03
CA LYS A 61 4.35 6.62 20.38
C LYS A 61 3.27 5.82 21.12
N HIS A 62 2.01 6.12 20.88
CA HIS A 62 0.87 5.48 21.52
C HIS A 62 0.51 4.13 20.90
N LEU A 63 0.74 3.96 19.59
CA LEU A 63 0.54 2.69 18.89
C LEU A 63 1.54 1.61 19.32
N GLY A 64 2.75 1.99 19.74
CA GLY A 64 3.76 1.03 20.18
C GLY A 64 4.06 0.00 19.09
N HIS A 65 3.76 -1.27 19.38
CA HIS A 65 3.87 -2.39 18.45
C HIS A 65 2.51 -2.96 18.01
N ASP A 66 1.39 -2.32 18.30
CA ASP A 66 0.05 -2.77 17.88
C ASP A 66 -0.21 -2.47 16.40
N HIS A 67 0.43 -3.27 15.54
CA HIS A 67 0.25 -3.19 14.10
C HIS A 67 -1.18 -3.52 13.69
N ILE A 68 -1.89 -4.35 14.46
CA ILE A 68 -3.27 -4.74 14.14
C ILE A 68 -4.20 -3.51 14.18
N GLU A 69 -4.09 -2.64 15.17
CA GLU A 69 -4.89 -1.41 15.22
C GLU A 69 -4.52 -0.43 14.09
N LEU A 70 -3.23 -0.32 13.76
CA LEU A 70 -2.78 0.45 12.60
C LEU A 70 -3.43 -0.05 11.30
N HIS A 71 -3.42 -1.37 11.13
CA HIS A 71 -3.98 -2.06 9.98
C HIS A 71 -5.50 -1.84 9.86
N LYS A 72 -6.24 -1.97 10.98
CA LYS A 72 -7.69 -1.69 11.02
C LYS A 72 -8.03 -0.26 10.63
N LYS A 73 -7.31 0.72 11.19
CA LYS A 73 -7.48 2.13 10.83
C LYS A 73 -7.25 2.34 9.33
N GLY A 74 -6.17 1.76 8.79
CA GLY A 74 -5.84 1.83 7.36
C GLY A 74 -6.92 1.25 6.46
N ILE A 75 -7.37 0.01 6.71
CA ILE A 75 -8.44 -0.63 5.92
C ILE A 75 -9.72 0.22 5.95
N ASN A 76 -10.16 0.64 7.13
CA ASN A 76 -11.43 1.35 7.27
C ASN A 76 -11.40 2.71 6.57
N LEU A 77 -10.28 3.44 6.66
CA LEU A 77 -10.09 4.71 5.96
C LEU A 77 -10.05 4.51 4.45
N GLN A 78 -9.33 3.49 3.97
CA GLN A 78 -9.27 3.16 2.54
C GLN A 78 -10.64 2.75 2.00
N LEU A 79 -11.33 1.80 2.63
CA LEU A 79 -12.68 1.42 2.24
C LEU A 79 -13.63 2.62 2.28
N GLY A 80 -13.50 3.50 3.26
CA GLY A 80 -14.25 4.76 3.34
C GLY A 80 -14.03 5.65 2.11
N LYS A 81 -12.78 5.84 1.69
CA LYS A 81 -12.42 6.60 0.48
C LYS A 81 -12.88 5.91 -0.80
N LEU A 82 -12.77 4.58 -0.86
CA LEU A 82 -13.09 3.77 -2.05
C LEU A 82 -14.60 3.53 -2.22
N LYS A 83 -15.46 3.85 -1.24
CA LYS A 83 -16.92 3.84 -1.41
C LYS A 83 -17.37 4.70 -2.59
N ILE A 84 -16.63 5.77 -2.90
CA ILE A 84 -16.89 6.62 -4.08
C ILE A 84 -16.71 5.84 -5.39
N LEU A 85 -15.88 4.79 -5.41
CA LEU A 85 -15.70 3.95 -6.59
C LEU A 85 -16.83 2.92 -6.79
N ASN A 86 -17.61 2.65 -5.75
CA ASN A 86 -18.83 1.85 -5.80
C ASN A 86 -20.07 2.69 -6.08
N ASP A 87 -19.90 3.92 -6.58
CA ASP A 87 -21.01 4.76 -7.01
C ASP A 87 -21.77 4.09 -8.16
N ASP A 88 -23.10 4.09 -8.06
CA ASP A 88 -24.00 3.50 -9.06
C ASP A 88 -24.20 4.40 -10.28
N ARG A 89 -23.65 5.62 -10.26
CA ARG A 89 -23.60 6.49 -11.43
C ARG A 89 -22.67 5.90 -12.49
N THR A 90 -23.28 5.49 -13.61
CA THR A 90 -22.62 4.84 -14.75
C THR A 90 -21.39 5.61 -15.24
N GLU A 91 -21.44 6.94 -15.25
CA GLU A 91 -20.40 7.80 -15.81
C GLU A 91 -19.11 7.80 -14.96
N VAL A 92 -19.25 7.81 -13.62
CA VAL A 92 -18.11 7.73 -12.70
C VAL A 92 -17.43 6.36 -12.83
N ARG A 93 -18.24 5.30 -12.96
CA ARG A 93 -17.74 3.93 -13.13
C ARG A 93 -16.99 3.76 -14.45
N GLU A 94 -17.57 4.20 -15.56
CA GLU A 94 -16.93 4.13 -16.88
C GLU A 94 -15.61 4.91 -16.93
N PHE A 95 -15.55 6.02 -16.21
CA PHE A 95 -14.35 6.82 -16.09
C PHE A 95 -13.24 6.08 -15.32
N ILE A 96 -13.55 5.52 -14.14
CA ILE A 96 -12.62 4.72 -13.35
C ILE A 96 -12.15 3.48 -14.14
N ASP A 97 -13.08 2.76 -14.79
CA ASP A 97 -12.77 1.57 -15.58
C ASP A 97 -11.83 1.89 -16.76
N THR A 98 -11.89 3.12 -17.31
CA THR A 98 -10.97 3.58 -18.38
C THR A 98 -9.55 3.72 -17.85
N ILE A 99 -9.38 4.36 -16.69
CA ILE A 99 -8.07 4.52 -16.06
C ILE A 99 -7.53 3.15 -15.65
N ALA A 100 -8.36 2.34 -14.99
CA ALA A 100 -7.98 1.03 -14.48
C ALA A 100 -7.56 0.05 -15.58
N SER A 101 -8.29 0.01 -16.70
CA SER A 101 -7.95 -0.87 -17.83
C SER A 101 -6.62 -0.50 -18.50
N HIS A 102 -6.27 0.78 -18.56
CA HIS A 102 -4.99 1.19 -19.12
C HIS A 102 -3.81 0.97 -18.18
N THR A 103 -4.02 1.28 -16.90
CA THR A 103 -3.00 1.17 -15.86
C THR A 103 -2.91 -0.24 -15.29
N ASN A 104 -3.67 -1.19 -15.83
CA ASN A 104 -3.77 -2.57 -15.36
C ASN A 104 -4.02 -2.65 -13.84
N ILE A 105 -4.84 -1.74 -13.30
CA ILE A 105 -5.18 -1.72 -11.88
C ILE A 105 -6.43 -2.55 -11.65
N ASP A 106 -6.29 -3.66 -10.92
CA ASP A 106 -7.44 -4.39 -10.39
C ASP A 106 -7.96 -3.75 -9.09
N TYR A 107 -8.61 -2.58 -9.22
CA TYR A 107 -9.14 -1.86 -8.06
C TYR A 107 -10.32 -2.60 -7.41
N LYS A 108 -11.07 -3.41 -8.18
CA LYS A 108 -12.19 -4.21 -7.68
C LYS A 108 -11.68 -5.37 -6.83
N GLY A 109 -10.67 -6.09 -7.31
CA GLY A 109 -9.96 -7.10 -6.54
C GLY A 109 -9.31 -6.51 -5.29
N TYR A 110 -8.72 -5.32 -5.39
CA TYR A 110 -8.18 -4.60 -4.24
C TYR A 110 -9.26 -4.27 -3.18
N ILE A 111 -10.42 -3.74 -3.56
CA ILE A 111 -11.54 -3.48 -2.64
C ILE A 111 -11.98 -4.79 -1.97
N LYS A 112 -12.19 -5.86 -2.76
CA LYS A 112 -12.59 -7.17 -2.23
C LYS A 112 -11.54 -7.74 -1.26
N SER A 113 -10.26 -7.54 -1.55
CA SER A 113 -9.16 -7.93 -0.65
C SER A 113 -9.17 -7.12 0.64
N LEU A 114 -9.42 -5.80 0.59
CA LEU A 114 -9.57 -4.97 1.80
C LEU A 114 -10.77 -5.41 2.64
N GLU A 115 -11.90 -5.72 2.01
CA GLU A 115 -13.10 -6.25 2.69
C GLU A 115 -12.81 -7.60 3.35
N LYS A 116 -12.17 -8.53 2.62
CA LYS A 116 -11.70 -9.81 3.18
C LYS A 116 -10.80 -9.54 4.38
N SER A 117 -9.76 -8.72 4.24
CA SER A 117 -8.82 -8.40 5.33
C SER A 117 -9.48 -7.74 6.54
N ARG A 118 -10.55 -6.95 6.35
CA ARG A 118 -11.34 -6.38 7.45
C ARG A 118 -11.98 -7.48 8.31
N ASP A 119 -12.47 -8.53 7.67
CA ASP A 119 -13.31 -9.55 8.28
C ASP A 119 -12.48 -10.69 8.92
N ILE A 120 -11.23 -10.91 8.49
CA ILE A 120 -10.34 -11.95 9.06
C ILE A 120 -9.85 -11.61 10.50
N LYS A 121 -10.34 -10.54 11.14
CA LYS A 121 -9.96 -10.11 12.51
C LYS A 121 -9.94 -11.25 13.55
N ASN A 122 -10.83 -12.22 13.43
CA ASN A 122 -10.97 -13.32 14.39
C ASN A 122 -10.05 -14.52 14.12
N ASP A 123 -9.52 -14.65 12.90
CA ASP A 123 -8.70 -15.80 12.54
C ASP A 123 -7.21 -15.50 12.68
N TRP A 124 -6.78 -14.25 12.48
CA TRP A 124 -5.37 -13.88 12.66
C TRP A 124 -4.90 -13.92 14.11
N GLN A 125 -5.78 -13.68 15.10
CA GLN A 125 -5.42 -13.87 16.51
C GLN A 125 -5.12 -15.34 16.85
N LYS A 126 -5.59 -16.28 16.02
CA LYS A 126 -5.32 -17.71 16.14
C LYS A 126 -4.04 -18.12 15.38
N PHE A 127 -3.46 -17.20 14.61
CA PHE A 127 -2.28 -17.49 13.80
C PHE A 127 -1.04 -17.58 14.67
N ASN A 128 -0.56 -18.81 14.90
CA ASN A 128 0.64 -19.06 15.69
C ASN A 128 1.85 -19.18 14.77
N ILE A 129 2.64 -18.12 14.65
CA ILE A 129 3.84 -18.08 13.80
C ILE A 129 4.90 -19.12 14.22
N VAL A 130 4.86 -19.59 15.47
CA VAL A 130 5.76 -20.63 15.99
C VAL A 130 5.43 -22.01 15.40
N GLU A 131 4.16 -22.24 15.09
CA GLU A 131 3.63 -23.51 14.60
C GLU A 131 3.29 -23.47 13.11
N ILE A 132 3.56 -22.34 12.44
CA ILE A 132 3.28 -22.16 11.01
C ILE A 132 3.96 -23.25 10.19
N THR A 133 3.20 -23.91 9.33
CA THR A 133 3.73 -24.88 8.39
C THR A 133 4.34 -24.20 7.16
N GLY A 134 5.19 -24.93 6.44
CA GLY A 134 5.73 -24.44 5.17
C GLY A 134 4.66 -24.17 4.13
N GLU A 135 3.60 -24.98 4.10
CA GLU A 135 2.47 -24.84 3.17
C GLU A 135 1.61 -23.61 3.49
N GLU A 136 1.26 -23.39 4.76
CA GLU A 136 0.52 -22.20 5.19
C GLU A 136 1.30 -20.92 4.88
N LEU A 137 2.61 -20.90 5.17
CA LEU A 137 3.45 -19.76 4.84
C LEU A 137 3.55 -19.56 3.33
N ALA A 138 3.75 -20.63 2.56
CA ALA A 138 3.85 -20.54 1.10
C ALA A 138 2.57 -19.94 0.50
N GLY A 139 1.40 -20.40 0.93
CA GLY A 139 0.11 -19.85 0.48
C GLY A 139 -0.03 -18.35 0.79
N LEU A 140 0.35 -17.92 2.00
CA LEU A 140 0.36 -16.50 2.35
C LEU A 140 1.33 -15.68 1.50
N LEU A 141 2.49 -16.25 1.17
CA LEU A 141 3.48 -15.58 0.33
C LEU A 141 3.06 -15.51 -1.13
N GLU A 142 2.39 -16.54 -1.65
CA GLU A 142 1.80 -16.54 -3.00
C GLU A 142 0.74 -15.46 -3.16
N GLU A 143 -0.07 -15.18 -2.13
CA GLU A 143 -1.06 -14.09 -2.17
C GLU A 143 -0.42 -12.70 -2.33
N ILE A 144 0.86 -12.52 -1.98
CA ILE A 144 1.54 -11.20 -1.97
C ILE A 144 2.67 -11.08 -3.00
N ASP A 145 3.07 -12.19 -3.60
CA ASP A 145 4.15 -12.28 -4.58
C ASP A 145 3.64 -12.11 -6.01
N PHE A 146 2.80 -11.10 -6.21
CA PHE A 146 2.42 -10.67 -7.56
C PHE A 146 3.44 -9.67 -8.09
N GLU A 147 3.86 -9.90 -9.33
CA GLU A 147 4.70 -8.95 -10.05
C GLU A 147 3.88 -7.71 -10.40
N ILE A 148 4.56 -6.57 -10.46
CA ILE A 148 3.95 -5.36 -10.98
C ILE A 148 4.16 -5.44 -12.49
N ASP A 149 3.16 -5.97 -13.21
CA ASP A 149 3.21 -6.08 -14.67
C ASP A 149 3.65 -4.76 -15.28
N GLU A 150 4.57 -4.80 -16.24
CA GLU A 150 4.87 -3.62 -17.06
C GLU A 150 3.59 -3.14 -17.74
N PRO A 151 3.40 -1.81 -17.90
CA PRO A 151 2.24 -1.30 -18.62
C PRO A 151 2.19 -1.94 -20.02
N ALA A 152 1.00 -2.36 -20.45
CA ALA A 152 0.80 -3.11 -21.69
C ALA A 152 1.38 -2.40 -22.94
N ASP A 153 1.47 -1.07 -22.91
CA ASP A 153 2.22 -0.25 -23.86
C ASP A 153 2.50 1.14 -23.25
N THR A 154 3.78 1.54 -23.21
CA THR A 154 4.22 2.87 -22.73
C THR A 154 4.53 3.85 -23.86
N SER A 155 4.22 3.49 -25.10
CA SER A 155 4.48 4.34 -26.26
C SER A 155 3.76 5.69 -26.14
N LYS A 156 4.41 6.73 -26.66
CA LYS A 156 3.84 8.08 -26.70
C LYS A 156 2.50 8.10 -27.44
N GLU A 157 2.38 7.35 -28.54
CA GLU A 157 1.16 7.27 -29.34
C GLU A 157 -0.02 6.69 -28.55
N THR A 158 0.20 5.59 -27.82
CA THR A 158 -0.83 5.01 -26.95
C THR A 158 -1.22 5.98 -25.85
N ARG A 159 -0.25 6.63 -25.20
CA ARG A 159 -0.51 7.66 -24.18
C ARG A 159 -1.33 8.82 -24.73
N ASP A 160 -0.98 9.38 -25.87
CA ASP A 160 -1.69 10.50 -26.49
C ASP A 160 -3.15 10.13 -26.85
N LYS A 161 -3.36 8.90 -27.36
CA LYS A 161 -4.70 8.38 -27.64
C LYS A 161 -5.57 8.30 -26.37
N LEU A 162 -4.97 7.95 -25.24
CA LEU A 162 -5.69 7.82 -23.97
C LEU A 162 -5.98 9.16 -23.32
N VAL A 163 -5.04 10.10 -23.41
CA VAL A 163 -5.26 11.49 -23.01
C VAL A 163 -6.50 12.02 -23.73
N LYS A 164 -6.58 11.79 -25.04
CA LYS A 164 -7.76 12.14 -25.83
C LYS A 164 -9.04 11.45 -25.32
N GLN A 165 -9.01 10.13 -25.09
CA GLN A 165 -10.18 9.40 -24.58
C GLN A 165 -10.63 9.88 -23.19
N LEU A 166 -9.68 10.14 -22.28
CA LEU A 166 -9.96 10.65 -20.94
C LEU A 166 -10.53 12.06 -21.02
N LYS A 167 -9.98 12.91 -21.88
CA LYS A 167 -10.48 14.26 -22.14
C LYS A 167 -11.91 14.25 -22.67
N ASP A 168 -12.21 13.42 -23.67
CA ASP A 168 -13.56 13.27 -24.21
C ASP A 168 -14.55 12.82 -23.10
N LYS A 169 -14.12 11.88 -22.24
CA LYS A 169 -14.92 11.43 -21.08
C LYS A 169 -15.07 12.51 -20.00
N LEU A 170 -14.01 13.25 -19.69
CA LEU A 170 -14.02 14.37 -18.73
C LEU A 170 -14.98 15.46 -19.19
N GLN A 171 -14.94 15.84 -20.47
CA GLN A 171 -15.89 16.79 -21.04
C GLN A 171 -17.32 16.26 -20.96
N GLY A 172 -17.54 15.00 -21.35
CA GLY A 172 -18.85 14.36 -21.29
C GLY A 172 -19.43 14.23 -19.87
N PHE A 173 -18.59 14.12 -18.85
CA PHE A 173 -19.01 13.97 -17.46
C PHE A 173 -19.10 15.30 -16.70
N ILE A 174 -18.07 16.13 -16.81
CA ILE A 174 -17.90 17.33 -15.98
C ILE A 174 -18.79 18.46 -16.49
N LEU A 175 -18.85 18.72 -17.81
CA LEU A 175 -19.64 19.84 -18.33
C LEU A 175 -21.13 19.74 -17.97
N PRO A 176 -21.80 18.57 -18.08
CA PRO A 176 -23.19 18.43 -17.61
C PRO A 176 -23.34 18.62 -16.11
N LEU A 177 -22.37 18.17 -15.30
CA LEU A 177 -22.38 18.34 -13.85
C LEU A 177 -22.26 19.83 -13.48
N VAL A 178 -21.32 20.54 -14.08
CA VAL A 178 -21.09 21.97 -13.88
C VAL A 178 -22.32 22.76 -14.29
N HIS A 179 -22.92 22.45 -15.45
CA HIS A 179 -24.17 23.08 -15.89
C HIS A 179 -25.34 22.83 -14.92
N LYS A 180 -25.47 21.59 -14.42
CA LYS A 180 -26.48 21.24 -13.42
C LYS A 180 -26.28 21.98 -12.10
N LEU A 181 -25.03 22.17 -11.67
CA LEU A 181 -24.69 22.93 -10.47
C LEU A 181 -25.00 24.42 -10.65
N LYS A 182 -24.67 25.01 -11.82
CA LYS A 182 -24.95 26.41 -12.16
C LYS A 182 -26.45 26.71 -12.12
N ASN A 183 -27.25 25.81 -12.69
CA ASN A 183 -28.71 25.92 -12.66
C ASN A 183 -29.29 25.75 -11.24
N LYS A 184 -28.69 24.88 -10.42
CA LYS A 184 -29.16 24.61 -9.05
C LYS A 184 -28.73 25.67 -8.05
N TYR A 185 -27.56 26.30 -8.26
CA TYR A 185 -26.95 27.27 -7.36
C TYR A 185 -26.45 28.49 -8.15
N PRO A 186 -27.37 29.33 -8.69
CA PRO A 186 -27.01 30.46 -9.55
C PRO A 186 -26.22 31.57 -8.82
N ALA A 187 -26.17 31.54 -7.49
CA ALA A 187 -25.40 32.46 -6.67
C ALA A 187 -23.93 32.04 -6.48
N ILE A 188 -23.55 30.83 -6.90
CA ILE A 188 -22.14 30.40 -6.93
C ILE A 188 -21.56 30.89 -8.25
N GLU A 189 -20.47 31.67 -8.18
CA GLU A 189 -19.66 32.00 -9.36
C GLU A 189 -18.95 30.73 -9.84
N ILE A 190 -19.60 29.99 -10.73
CA ILE A 190 -19.06 28.78 -11.37
C ILE A 190 -18.26 29.15 -12.63
N ASP A 191 -18.16 30.44 -12.98
CA ASP A 191 -17.51 30.89 -14.21
C ASP A 191 -16.01 30.52 -14.27
N GLU A 192 -15.31 30.42 -13.13
CA GLU A 192 -13.94 29.91 -13.06
C GLU A 192 -13.86 28.40 -13.36
N ILE A 193 -14.86 27.63 -12.92
CA ILE A 193 -14.95 26.18 -13.16
C ILE A 193 -15.30 25.92 -14.63
N ASP A 194 -16.28 26.65 -15.18
CA ASP A 194 -16.63 26.61 -16.60
C ASP A 194 -15.39 26.95 -17.44
N THR A 195 -14.68 28.04 -17.11
CA THR A 195 -13.48 28.46 -17.84
C THR A 195 -12.37 27.40 -17.78
N PHE A 196 -12.17 26.78 -16.61
CA PHE A 196 -11.17 25.72 -16.45
C PHE A 196 -11.48 24.51 -17.35
N PHE A 197 -12.72 24.01 -17.33
CA PHE A 197 -13.11 22.82 -18.10
C PHE A 197 -13.45 23.07 -19.57
N LEU A 198 -13.54 24.34 -19.99
CA LEU A 198 -13.65 24.74 -21.40
C LEU A 198 -12.27 24.97 -22.06
N ASP A 199 -11.20 25.13 -21.27
CA ASP A 199 -9.85 25.22 -21.79
C ASP A 199 -9.30 23.82 -22.12
N ASP A 200 -8.98 23.65 -23.39
CA ASP A 200 -8.47 22.40 -23.96
C ASP A 200 -7.14 21.96 -23.33
N ASN A 201 -6.29 22.93 -22.93
CA ASN A 201 -4.99 22.67 -22.31
C ASN A 201 -5.14 22.17 -20.87
N ASN A 202 -6.08 22.75 -20.11
CA ASN A 202 -6.35 22.33 -18.73
C ASN A 202 -6.89 20.90 -18.68
N LEU A 203 -7.73 20.52 -19.65
CA LEU A 203 -8.23 19.15 -19.78
C LEU A 203 -7.13 18.16 -20.15
N ASP A 204 -6.21 18.54 -21.04
CA ASP A 204 -5.05 17.70 -21.38
C ASP A 204 -4.14 17.52 -20.16
N GLU A 205 -3.84 18.60 -19.43
CA GLU A 205 -3.04 18.54 -18.20
C GLU A 205 -3.71 17.66 -17.13
N LEU A 206 -5.02 17.79 -16.94
CA LEU A 206 -5.77 16.94 -16.03
C LEU A 206 -5.72 15.47 -16.48
N ALA A 207 -5.96 15.18 -17.76
CA ALA A 207 -5.90 13.82 -18.28
C ALA A 207 -4.50 13.19 -18.10
N HIS A 208 -3.43 13.94 -18.35
CA HIS A 208 -2.06 13.51 -18.07
C HIS A 208 -1.83 13.24 -16.58
N THR A 209 -2.25 14.16 -15.71
CA THR A 209 -2.15 14.02 -14.26
C THR A 209 -2.86 12.76 -13.77
N MET A 210 -4.01 12.44 -14.36
CA MET A 210 -4.78 11.25 -14.02
C MET A 210 -4.14 9.95 -14.48
N LEU A 211 -3.52 9.93 -15.66
CA LEU A 211 -2.72 8.79 -16.11
C LEU A 211 -1.51 8.58 -15.19
N ASP A 212 -0.83 9.66 -14.81
CA ASP A 212 0.32 9.58 -13.90
C ASP A 212 -0.11 9.12 -12.50
N PHE A 213 -1.28 9.54 -12.04
CA PHE A 213 -1.88 9.05 -10.80
C PHE A 213 -2.26 7.57 -10.89
N GLY A 214 -2.77 7.11 -12.05
CA GLY A 214 -2.99 5.69 -12.29
C GLY A 214 -1.70 4.88 -12.24
N GLU A 215 -0.66 5.31 -12.95
CA GLU A 215 0.67 4.67 -12.89
C GLU A 215 1.25 4.66 -11.47
N TYR A 216 1.00 5.73 -10.71
CA TYR A 216 1.33 5.78 -9.30
C TYR A 216 0.59 4.70 -8.50
N LEU A 217 -0.74 4.59 -8.65
CA LEU A 217 -1.55 3.60 -7.96
C LEU A 217 -1.15 2.17 -8.31
N ARG A 218 -0.82 1.90 -9.58
CA ARG A 218 -0.32 0.61 -10.07
C ARG A 218 0.91 0.15 -9.31
N LYS A 219 1.81 1.05 -8.94
CA LYS A 219 3.01 0.72 -8.15
C LYS A 219 2.73 0.71 -6.65
N PHE A 220 1.92 1.66 -6.20
CA PHE A 220 1.60 1.87 -4.80
C PHE A 220 0.83 0.70 -4.17
N ILE A 221 -0.24 0.23 -4.83
CA ILE A 221 -1.12 -0.82 -4.30
C ILE A 221 -0.34 -2.14 -4.03
N PRO A 222 0.49 -2.65 -4.97
CA PRO A 222 1.32 -3.82 -4.72
C PRO A 222 2.31 -3.64 -3.57
N ALA A 223 3.00 -2.50 -3.51
CA ALA A 223 3.98 -2.23 -2.46
C ALA A 223 3.31 -2.16 -1.09
N PHE A 224 2.15 -1.50 -1.02
CA PHE A 224 1.31 -1.49 0.16
C PHE A 224 0.94 -2.91 0.59
N TYR A 225 0.33 -3.69 -0.30
CA TYR A 225 -0.15 -5.02 0.04
C TYR A 225 0.98 -5.91 0.56
N LYS A 226 2.16 -5.86 -0.09
CA LYS A 226 3.37 -6.57 0.35
C LYS A 226 3.79 -6.17 1.77
N ILE A 227 4.04 -4.88 2.03
CA ILE A 227 4.54 -4.45 3.35
C ILE A 227 3.49 -4.71 4.45
N TYR A 228 2.23 -4.58 4.09
CA TYR A 228 1.08 -4.74 4.96
C TYR A 228 0.92 -6.20 5.41
N ILE A 229 0.87 -7.15 4.48
CA ILE A 229 0.75 -8.57 4.81
C ILE A 229 2.02 -9.10 5.48
N LEU A 230 3.22 -8.63 5.09
CA LEU A 230 4.44 -8.95 5.82
C LEU A 230 4.37 -8.46 7.28
N GLY A 231 3.81 -7.27 7.50
CA GLY A 231 3.57 -6.73 8.85
C GLY A 231 2.72 -7.67 9.69
N PHE A 232 1.68 -8.24 9.08
CA PHE A 232 0.83 -9.24 9.72
C PHE A 232 1.54 -10.56 10.00
N ILE A 233 2.21 -11.15 9.00
CA ILE A 233 2.94 -12.41 9.16
C ILE A 233 3.95 -12.30 10.32
N LEU A 234 4.63 -11.16 10.41
CA LEU A 234 5.69 -10.94 11.39
C LEU A 234 5.19 -10.37 12.72
N TYR A 235 3.93 -9.93 12.82
CA TYR A 235 3.36 -9.33 14.02
C TYR A 235 3.48 -10.24 15.27
N PRO A 236 3.11 -11.54 15.22
CA PRO A 236 3.16 -12.40 16.39
C PRO A 236 4.58 -12.61 16.96
N LEU A 237 5.61 -12.25 16.18
CA LEU A 237 7.01 -12.37 16.60
C LEU A 237 7.40 -11.31 17.63
N VAL A 238 6.68 -10.18 17.73
CA VAL A 238 7.06 -9.04 18.60
C VAL A 238 7.37 -9.47 20.03
N SER A 239 6.62 -10.41 20.60
CA SER A 239 6.91 -10.97 21.93
C SER A 239 7.75 -12.25 21.85
N LYS A 240 7.39 -13.16 20.94
CA LYS A 240 7.94 -14.52 20.85
C LYS A 240 9.39 -14.59 20.34
N VAL A 241 9.95 -13.57 19.70
CA VAL A 241 11.38 -13.57 19.32
C VAL A 241 12.25 -12.78 20.29
N ARG A 242 11.65 -12.01 21.20
CA ARG A 242 12.38 -11.09 22.09
C ARG A 242 12.71 -11.70 23.44
N TYR A 243 11.80 -12.53 23.97
CA TYR A 243 11.93 -13.05 25.32
C TYR A 243 11.64 -14.55 25.35
N PRO A 244 12.48 -15.36 26.03
CA PRO A 244 12.11 -16.71 26.37
C PRO A 244 10.92 -16.68 27.34
N ASP A 245 10.02 -17.65 27.20
CA ASP A 245 8.92 -17.86 28.13
C ASP A 245 9.18 -19.18 28.87
N PHE A 246 9.66 -19.04 30.11
CA PHE A 246 10.05 -20.18 30.93
C PHE A 246 8.85 -20.98 31.45
N GLU A 247 7.67 -20.38 31.54
CA GLU A 247 6.44 -21.06 31.97
C GLU A 247 5.94 -21.97 30.85
N GLU A 248 5.96 -21.48 29.60
CA GLU A 248 5.63 -22.25 28.40
C GLU A 248 6.78 -23.13 27.88
N LYS A 249 7.96 -23.11 28.54
CA LYS A 249 9.20 -23.77 28.10
C LYS A 249 9.58 -23.40 26.66
N PHE A 250 9.32 -22.16 26.30
CA PHE A 250 9.54 -21.62 24.98
C PHE A 250 10.90 -20.90 24.94
N ASP A 251 11.83 -21.48 24.17
CA ASP A 251 13.13 -20.89 23.87
C ASP A 251 13.19 -20.51 22.38
N PRO A 252 13.15 -19.21 22.05
CA PRO A 252 13.19 -18.74 20.67
C PRO A 252 14.40 -19.28 19.88
N MET A 253 15.55 -19.50 20.55
CA MET A 253 16.76 -20.00 19.90
C MET A 253 16.60 -21.42 19.35
N ASN A 254 15.80 -22.25 20.02
CA ASN A 254 15.55 -23.63 19.59
C ASN A 254 14.46 -23.72 18.52
N ILE A 255 13.64 -22.67 18.37
CA ILE A 255 12.51 -22.63 17.46
C ILE A 255 12.94 -22.04 16.12
N PHE A 256 13.54 -20.85 16.14
CA PHE A 256 13.93 -20.13 14.93
C PHE A 256 15.27 -20.63 14.39
N THR A 257 15.29 -21.89 13.96
CA THR A 257 16.42 -22.53 13.26
C THR A 257 16.23 -22.46 11.75
N ILE A 258 17.25 -22.85 10.97
CA ILE A 258 17.17 -22.88 9.50
C ILE A 258 16.01 -23.74 8.96
N ASN A 259 15.55 -24.73 9.74
CA ASN A 259 14.47 -25.63 9.38
C ASN A 259 13.08 -25.03 9.68
N HIS A 260 13.01 -23.96 10.48
CA HIS A 260 11.76 -23.28 10.75
C HIS A 260 11.23 -22.65 9.46
N PRO A 261 9.95 -22.88 9.07
CA PRO A 261 9.42 -22.40 7.80
C PRO A 261 9.63 -20.90 7.55
N LEU A 262 9.38 -20.06 8.56
CA LEU A 262 9.66 -18.63 8.48
C LEU A 262 11.12 -18.30 8.18
N VAL A 263 12.07 -18.98 8.84
CA VAL A 263 13.51 -18.75 8.67
C VAL A 263 13.95 -19.22 7.29
N ASN A 264 13.48 -20.40 6.86
CA ASN A 264 13.76 -20.95 5.54
C ASN A 264 13.31 -20.01 4.40
N GLN A 265 12.18 -19.31 4.60
CA GLN A 265 11.64 -18.35 3.63
C GLN A 265 12.17 -16.92 3.80
N GLN A 266 13.09 -16.64 4.74
CA GLN A 266 13.63 -15.30 4.93
C GLN A 266 14.18 -14.63 3.67
N PRO A 267 14.94 -15.31 2.79
CA PRO A 267 15.41 -14.68 1.56
C PRO A 267 14.27 -14.12 0.69
N ARG A 268 13.14 -14.84 0.62
CA ARG A 268 11.93 -14.38 -0.10
C ARG A 268 11.28 -13.21 0.63
N LEU A 269 11.15 -13.29 1.95
CA LEU A 269 10.61 -12.19 2.78
C LEU A 269 11.47 -10.91 2.65
N HIS A 270 12.80 -11.04 2.65
CA HIS A 270 13.73 -9.92 2.44
C HIS A 270 13.55 -9.28 1.07
N LYS A 271 13.40 -10.09 0.01
CA LYS A 271 13.13 -9.59 -1.34
C LYS A 271 11.81 -8.81 -1.37
N LEU A 272 10.73 -9.38 -0.85
CA LEU A 272 9.42 -8.72 -0.81
C LEU A 272 9.45 -7.40 -0.03
N ALA A 273 10.05 -7.41 1.17
CA ALA A 273 10.17 -6.22 2.02
C ALA A 273 11.04 -5.13 1.35
N SER A 274 12.17 -5.51 0.76
CA SER A 274 13.09 -4.58 0.10
C SER A 274 12.45 -3.93 -1.13
N THR A 275 11.76 -4.72 -1.96
CA THR A 275 11.01 -4.23 -3.12
C THR A 275 9.92 -3.25 -2.68
N ALA A 276 9.13 -3.60 -1.66
CA ALA A 276 8.08 -2.73 -1.14
C ALA A 276 8.65 -1.41 -0.60
N LEU A 277 9.71 -1.46 0.22
CA LEU A 277 10.36 -0.25 0.74
C LEU A 277 10.98 0.61 -0.36
N GLY A 278 11.55 0.02 -1.41
CA GLY A 278 12.08 0.75 -2.55
C GLY A 278 11.00 1.52 -3.31
N ILE A 279 9.84 0.89 -3.52
CA ILE A 279 8.69 1.55 -4.14
C ILE A 279 8.16 2.67 -3.24
N LEU A 280 7.98 2.41 -1.95
CA LEU A 280 7.53 3.44 -0.99
C LEU A 280 8.48 4.64 -0.96
N GLU A 281 9.78 4.42 -0.95
CA GLU A 281 10.77 5.50 -1.04
C GLU A 281 10.63 6.31 -2.32
N SER A 282 10.47 5.63 -3.48
CA SER A 282 10.31 6.30 -4.77
C SER A 282 9.07 7.21 -4.78
N ILE A 283 7.97 6.70 -4.21
CA ILE A 283 6.67 7.38 -4.10
C ILE A 283 6.77 8.61 -3.18
N MET A 284 7.39 8.47 -2.01
CA MET A 284 7.55 9.56 -1.05
C MET A 284 8.51 10.66 -1.54
N ASN A 285 9.32 10.37 -2.57
CA ASN A 285 10.21 11.34 -3.18
C ASN A 285 9.59 12.13 -4.34
N VAL A 286 8.47 11.67 -4.90
CA VAL A 286 7.72 12.44 -5.90
C VAL A 286 7.29 13.76 -5.25
N PRO A 287 7.60 14.92 -5.85
CA PRO A 287 7.04 16.18 -5.41
C PRO A 287 5.53 16.09 -5.61
N ILE A 288 4.77 15.99 -4.52
CA ILE A 288 3.33 16.19 -4.61
C ILE A 288 3.17 17.71 -4.72
N SER A 289 3.11 18.21 -5.95
CA SER A 289 2.60 19.55 -6.22
C SER A 289 1.10 19.50 -5.94
N ILE A 290 0.74 19.80 -4.68
CA ILE A 290 -0.63 20.12 -4.27
C ILE A 290 -0.80 21.63 -4.43
#